data_AF-A0A7C5DB05-F1
#
_entry.id   AF-A0A7C5DB05-F1
#
_cell.length_a   1.000
_cell.length_b   1.000
_cell.length_c   1.000
_cell.angle_alpha   90.00
_cell.angle_beta   90.00
_cell.angle_gamma   90.00
#
_symmetry.space_group_name_H-M   'P 1'
#
loop_
_entity.id
_entity.type
_entity.pdbx_description
1 polymer ?
#
loop_
_entity_poly.entity_id
_entity_poly.type
_entity_poly.pdbx_seq_one_letter_code
_entity_poly.pdbx_strand_id
1 'polypeptide(L)'
;RRRIFDYEAANGMQKAAYHRESVNTVFQGSAADLIKLSMNEIDMMIREEDLDAFMLLQIHDELIFEIKEEQVEEISKRFVHTMENVLELEVPLKCSVSVGDSWGELK
;
A
#
# COMPACT_ATOMS: atom_id res chain seq x y z
N ARG A 1 -0.30 13.79 9.72
CA ARG A 1 0.66 14.67 10.45
C ARG A 1 0.93 15.91 9.59
N ARG A 2 1.14 17.11 10.18
CA ARG A 2 1.48 18.33 9.43
C ARG A 2 2.93 18.73 9.70
N ARG A 3 3.75 18.80 8.63
CA ARG A 3 5.11 19.35 8.70
C ARG A 3 5.02 20.88 8.76
N ILE A 4 5.83 21.49 9.63
CA ILE A 4 5.87 22.94 9.82
C ILE A 4 7.20 23.44 9.26
N PHE A 5 7.13 24.38 8.32
CA PHE A 5 8.28 25.00 7.69
C PHE A 5 8.34 26.47 8.08
N ASP A 6 9.52 26.96 8.44
CA ASP A 6 9.77 28.38 8.69
C ASP A 6 10.23 29.05 7.39
N TYR A 7 9.31 29.71 6.70
CA TYR A 7 9.61 30.41 5.44
C TYR A 7 10.25 31.79 5.64
N GLU A 8 10.15 32.38 6.84
CA GLU A 8 10.63 33.72 7.12
C GLU A 8 12.15 33.73 7.23
N ALA A 9 12.73 32.74 7.92
CA ALA A 9 14.17 32.60 8.09
C ALA A 9 14.89 31.86 6.93
N ALA A 10 14.14 31.33 5.95
CA ALA A 10 14.68 30.43 4.93
C ALA A 10 15.40 31.15 3.78
N ASN A 11 16.61 30.67 3.46
CA ASN A 11 17.31 31.03 2.23
C ASN A 11 16.69 30.35 1.00
N GLY A 12 17.15 30.74 -0.20
CA GLY A 12 16.59 30.23 -1.46
C GLY A 12 16.64 28.70 -1.60
N MET A 13 17.72 28.06 -1.13
CA MET A 13 17.88 26.61 -1.16
C MET A 13 16.90 25.91 -0.20
N GLN A 14 16.71 26.47 1.00
CA GLN A 14 15.76 25.96 1.99
C GLN A 14 14.33 26.07 1.49
N LYS A 15 13.94 27.22 0.91
CA LYS A 15 12.61 27.39 0.31
C LYS A 15 12.34 26.35 -0.78
N ALA A 16 13.31 26.12 -1.67
CA ALA A 16 13.20 25.09 -2.69
C ALA A 16 13.05 23.67 -2.10
N ALA A 17 13.76 23.37 -1.01
CA ALA A 17 13.60 22.10 -0.30
C ALA A 17 12.21 21.95 0.32
N TYR A 18 11.71 22.99 1.01
CA TYR A 18 10.38 22.98 1.63
C TYR A 18 9.27 22.77 0.62
N HIS A 19 9.35 23.40 -0.56
CA HIS A 19 8.39 23.17 -1.63
C HIS A 19 8.38 21.72 -2.12
N ARG A 20 9.56 21.09 -2.31
CA ARG A 20 9.63 19.68 -2.69
C ARG A 20 9.05 18.78 -1.61
N GLU A 21 9.40 19.04 -0.36
CA GLU A 21 8.98 18.23 0.78
C GLU A 21 7.49 18.35 1.07
N SER A 22 6.90 19.54 0.92
CA SER A 22 5.47 19.76 1.11
C SER A 22 4.63 18.97 0.11
N VAL A 23 5.06 18.91 -1.15
CA VAL A 23 4.36 18.14 -2.20
C VAL A 23 4.54 16.64 -1.97
N ASN A 24 5.79 16.20 -1.76
CA ASN A 24 6.11 14.79 -1.59
C ASN A 24 5.44 14.18 -0.35
N THR A 25 5.35 14.94 0.75
CA THR A 25 4.72 14.45 1.98
C THR A 25 3.25 14.12 1.77
N VAL A 26 2.52 14.92 0.99
CA VAL A 26 1.11 14.64 0.68
C VAL A 26 1.01 13.39 -0.20
N PHE A 27 1.76 13.33 -1.28
CA PHE A 27 1.68 12.21 -2.22
C PHE A 27 2.11 10.87 -1.59
N GLN A 28 3.30 10.82 -0.99
CA GLN A 28 3.83 9.59 -0.37
C GLN A 28 3.07 9.22 0.91
N GLY A 29 2.63 10.22 1.67
CA GLY A 29 1.82 10.01 2.87
C GLY A 29 0.49 9.35 2.53
N SER A 30 -0.24 9.90 1.56
CA SER A 30 -1.53 9.33 1.13
C SER A 30 -1.38 7.92 0.54
N ALA A 31 -0.33 7.65 -0.25
CA ALA A 31 -0.05 6.30 -0.74
C ALA A 31 0.24 5.32 0.42
N ALA A 32 1.01 5.76 1.41
CA ALA A 32 1.29 4.97 2.62
C ALA A 32 0.06 4.76 3.51
N ASP A 33 -0.92 5.67 3.47
CA ASP A 33 -2.18 5.51 4.18
C ASP A 33 -3.08 4.48 3.45
N LEU A 34 -3.17 4.55 2.12
CA LEU A 34 -3.91 3.57 1.30
C LEU A 34 -3.41 2.14 1.51
N ILE A 35 -2.09 1.91 1.42
CA ILE A 35 -1.53 0.56 1.58
C ILE A 35 -1.82 0.00 2.97
N LYS A 36 -1.76 0.83 4.02
CA LYS A 36 -2.04 0.41 5.40
C LYS A 36 -3.51 0.13 5.65
N LEU A 37 -4.40 0.91 5.03
CA LEU A 37 -5.82 0.59 5.05
C LEU A 37 -6.05 -0.79 4.41
N SER A 38 -5.45 -1.06 3.25
CA SER A 38 -5.58 -2.37 2.59
C SER A 38 -5.02 -3.49 3.46
N MET A 39 -3.87 -3.26 4.12
CA MET A 39 -3.28 -4.24 5.03
C MET A 39 -4.23 -4.58 6.19
N ASN A 40 -4.87 -3.57 6.81
CA ASN A 40 -5.79 -3.79 7.92
C ASN A 40 -7.04 -4.55 7.48
N GLU A 41 -7.64 -4.17 6.34
CA GLU A 41 -8.83 -4.85 5.80
C GLU A 41 -8.52 -6.31 5.43
N ILE A 42 -7.37 -6.56 4.80
CA ILE A 42 -6.94 -7.92 4.45
C ILE A 42 -6.65 -8.75 5.71
N ASP A 43 -5.95 -8.20 6.70
CA ASP A 43 -5.66 -8.90 7.97
C ASP A 43 -6.96 -9.24 8.74
N MET A 44 -7.93 -8.33 8.74
CA MET A 44 -9.25 -8.59 9.31
C MET A 44 -9.97 -9.72 8.56
N MET A 45 -9.99 -9.68 7.22
CA MET A 45 -10.59 -10.73 6.38
C MET A 45 -9.96 -12.11 6.65
N ILE A 46 -8.63 -12.18 6.72
CA ILE A 46 -7.91 -13.43 7.02
C ILE A 46 -8.35 -14.01 8.37
N ARG A 47 -8.48 -13.16 9.40
CA ARG A 47 -8.83 -13.59 10.76
C ARG A 47 -10.29 -13.97 10.93
N GLU A 48 -11.21 -13.20 10.35
CA GLU A 48 -12.65 -13.43 10.51
C GLU A 48 -13.12 -14.68 9.78
N GLU A 49 -12.45 -15.03 8.69
CA GLU A 49 -12.82 -16.16 7.83
C GLU A 49 -11.89 -17.36 7.96
N ASP A 50 -10.90 -17.30 8.86
CA ASP A 50 -9.93 -18.37 9.11
C ASP A 50 -9.21 -18.84 7.83
N LEU A 51 -8.77 -17.87 7.02
CA LEU A 51 -8.08 -18.14 5.75
C LEU A 51 -6.65 -18.63 5.99
N ASP A 52 -6.19 -19.63 5.23
CA ASP A 52 -4.81 -20.13 5.28
C ASP A 52 -3.89 -19.23 4.42
N ALA A 53 -3.74 -17.98 4.87
CA ALA A 53 -2.98 -16.93 4.21
C ALA A 53 -2.23 -16.08 5.25
N PHE A 54 -0.97 -15.76 4.97
CA PHE A 54 -0.10 -14.98 5.84
C PHE A 54 0.56 -13.85 5.08
N MET A 55 0.40 -12.61 5.55
CA MET A 55 1.15 -11.47 5.02
C MET A 55 2.60 -11.54 5.50
N LEU A 56 3.54 -11.66 4.56
CA LEU A 56 4.96 -11.78 4.87
C LEU A 56 5.66 -10.42 4.90
N LEU A 57 5.44 -9.61 3.85
CA LEU A 57 6.19 -8.37 3.63
C LEU A 57 5.31 -7.30 2.98
N GLN A 58 5.67 -6.06 3.25
CA GLN A 58 5.21 -4.90 2.50
C GLN A 58 6.43 -4.16 1.95
N ILE A 59 6.44 -3.91 0.64
CA ILE A 59 7.55 -3.25 -0.05
C ILE A 59 6.95 -2.16 -0.94
N HIS A 60 7.07 -0.91 -0.52
CA HIS A 60 6.45 0.23 -1.20
C HIS A 60 4.93 0.07 -1.40
N ASP A 61 4.48 -0.26 -2.59
CA ASP A 61 3.09 -0.48 -2.97
C ASP A 61 2.72 -1.96 -3.11
N GLU A 62 3.66 -2.87 -2.83
CA GLU A 62 3.50 -4.31 -2.94
C GLU A 62 3.24 -4.95 -1.57
N LEU A 63 2.31 -5.92 -1.54
CA LEU A 63 2.04 -6.80 -0.41
C LEU A 63 2.35 -8.24 -0.83
N ILE A 64 3.20 -8.92 -0.08
CA ILE A 64 3.63 -10.29 -0.35
C ILE A 64 2.97 -11.21 0.68
N PHE A 65 2.33 -12.28 0.18
CA PHE A 65 1.63 -13.26 1.00
C PHE A 65 2.14 -14.67 0.72
N GLU A 66 2.09 -15.51 1.75
CA GLU A 66 2.11 -16.96 1.62
C GLU A 66 0.68 -17.47 1.76
N ILE A 67 0.22 -18.27 0.80
CA ILE A 67 -1.17 -18.73 0.75
C ILE A 67 -1.17 -20.22 0.39
N LYS A 68 -2.07 -20.99 1.02
CA LYS A 68 -2.31 -22.39 0.64
C LYS A 68 -2.66 -22.51 -0.84
N GLU A 69 -1.95 -23.36 -1.56
CA GLU A 69 -2.06 -23.54 -3.03
C GLU A 69 -3.52 -23.71 -3.50
N GLU A 70 -4.29 -24.52 -2.79
CA GLU A 70 -5.70 -24.83 -3.06
C GLU A 70 -6.63 -23.60 -3.00
N GLN A 71 -6.23 -22.54 -2.28
CA GLN A 71 -7.01 -21.33 -2.05
C GLN A 71 -6.44 -20.11 -2.78
N VAL A 72 -5.28 -20.23 -3.44
CA VAL A 72 -4.51 -19.08 -3.94
C VAL A 72 -5.29 -18.24 -4.94
N GLU A 73 -6.04 -18.85 -5.84
CA GLU A 73 -6.78 -18.13 -6.89
C GLU A 73 -7.94 -17.30 -6.30
N GLU A 74 -8.68 -17.88 -5.35
CA GLU A 74 -9.82 -17.22 -4.71
C GLU A 74 -9.35 -16.08 -3.81
N ILE A 75 -8.42 -16.38 -2.89
CA ILE A 75 -7.91 -15.40 -1.91
C ILE A 75 -7.25 -14.23 -2.63
N SER A 76 -6.45 -14.49 -3.67
CA SER A 76 -5.79 -13.43 -4.43
C SER A 76 -6.76 -12.46 -5.09
N LYS A 77 -7.87 -12.95 -5.67
CA LYS A 77 -8.91 -12.08 -6.26
C LYS A 77 -9.54 -11.17 -5.21
N ARG A 78 -9.75 -11.69 -4.00
CA ARG A 78 -10.32 -10.93 -2.88
C ARG A 78 -9.36 -9.87 -2.36
N PHE A 79 -8.06 -10.19 -2.28
CA PHE A 79 -7.04 -9.23 -1.88
C PHE A 79 -6.89 -8.11 -2.91
N VAL A 80 -6.88 -8.45 -4.21
CA VAL A 80 -6.91 -7.48 -5.31
C VAL A 80 -8.14 -6.57 -5.19
N HIS A 81 -9.33 -7.15 -5.02
CA HIS A 81 -10.56 -6.37 -4.85
C HIS A 81 -10.47 -5.43 -3.65
N THR A 82 -9.93 -5.90 -2.53
CA THR A 82 -9.76 -5.08 -1.32
C THR A 82 -8.81 -3.91 -1.59
N MET A 83 -7.66 -4.16 -2.21
CA MET A 83 -6.69 -3.11 -2.52
C MET A 83 -7.22 -2.07 -3.51
N GLU A 84 -8.04 -2.48 -4.47
CA GLU A 84 -8.64 -1.57 -5.46
C GLU A 84 -9.78 -0.70 -4.89
N ASN A 85 -10.44 -1.17 -3.82
CA ASN A 85 -11.67 -0.57 -3.31
C ASN A 85 -11.59 -0.09 -1.84
N VAL A 86 -10.40 -0.12 -1.23
CA VAL A 86 -10.20 0.28 0.17
C VAL A 86 -10.61 1.74 0.45
N LEU A 87 -10.54 2.59 -0.57
CA LEU A 87 -10.96 3.98 -0.50
C LEU A 87 -11.53 4.40 -1.85
N GLU A 88 -12.68 5.05 -1.85
CA GLU A 88 -13.26 5.64 -3.07
C GLU A 88 -12.45 6.87 -3.50
N LEU A 89 -11.92 6.83 -4.71
CA LEU A 89 -11.16 7.91 -5.33
C LEU A 89 -11.80 8.31 -6.66
N GLU A 90 -11.59 9.56 -7.09
CA GLU A 90 -12.07 10.03 -8.41
C GLU A 90 -11.48 9.23 -9.58
N VAL A 91 -10.30 8.64 -9.39
CA VAL A 91 -9.63 7.75 -10.33
C VAL A 91 -9.49 6.37 -9.68
N PRO A 92 -9.99 5.29 -10.31
CA PRO A 92 -9.95 3.96 -9.71
C PRO A 92 -8.51 3.47 -9.56
N LEU A 93 -8.23 2.80 -8.44
CA LEU A 93 -6.98 2.08 -8.22
C LEU A 93 -7.00 0.78 -9.03
N LYS A 94 -5.83 0.35 -9.48
CA LYS A 94 -5.63 -0.92 -10.16
C LYS A 94 -4.54 -1.70 -9.46
N CYS A 95 -4.83 -2.95 -9.11
CA CYS A 95 -3.87 -3.85 -8.49
C CYS A 95 -3.52 -4.99 -9.45
N SER A 96 -2.25 -5.34 -9.52
CA SER A 96 -1.77 -6.53 -10.24
C SER A 96 -1.46 -7.64 -9.25
N VAL A 97 -1.73 -8.88 -9.67
CA VAL A 97 -1.37 -10.08 -8.91
C VAL A 97 -0.38 -10.93 -9.70
N SER A 98 0.59 -11.47 -8.97
CA SER A 98 1.61 -12.40 -9.45
C SER A 98 1.64 -13.56 -8.45
N VAL A 99 1.67 -14.80 -8.93
CA VAL A 99 1.71 -16.02 -8.08
C VAL A 99 2.87 -16.89 -8.56
N GLY A 100 3.66 -17.41 -7.63
CA GLY A 100 4.80 -18.27 -7.90
C GLY A 100 5.26 -18.98 -6.63
N ASP A 101 6.08 -20.03 -6.80
CA ASP A 101 6.54 -20.86 -5.69
C ASP A 101 7.69 -20.20 -4.90
N SER A 102 8.29 -19.17 -5.49
CA SER A 102 9.35 -18.38 -4.87
C SER A 102 9.20 -16.90 -5.23
N TRP A 103 9.71 -16.02 -4.37
CA TRP A 103 9.67 -14.57 -4.64
C TRP A 103 10.40 -14.21 -5.95
N GLY A 104 11.42 -14.96 -6.35
CA GLY A 104 12.13 -14.73 -7.62
C GLY A 104 11.30 -15.00 -8.89
N GLU A 105 10.17 -15.70 -8.76
CA GLU A 105 9.24 -15.97 -9.87
C GLU A 105 8.14 -14.91 -9.98
N LEU A 106 7.96 -14.07 -8.94
CA LEU A 106 7.00 -12.97 -8.95
C LEU A 106 7.51 -11.88 -9.90
N LYS A 107 6.75 -11.63 -10.96
CA LYS A 107 6.95 -10.53 -11.91
C LYS A 107 6.07 -9.35 -11.58
#